data_AF-A0A7V6HD85-F1
#
_entry.id   AF-A0A7V6HD85-F1
#
_cell.length_a   1.000
_cell.length_b   1.000
_cell.length_c   1.000
_cell.angle_alpha   90.00
_cell.angle_beta   90.00
_cell.angle_gamma   90.00
#
_symmetry.space_group_name_H-M   'P 1'
#
loop_
_entity.id
_entity.type
_entity.pdbx_description
1 polymer ?
#
loop_
_entity_poly.entity_id
_entity_poly.type
_entity_poly.pdbx_seq_one_letter_code
_entity_poly.pdbx_strand_id
1 'polypeptide(L)'
;MFESLAYDPEFHDLAGVRQALSGSFMGNMTRYNGIDETGVSVSLDHAEMFMRAAEYSRANPIFLAQRSIYEVSPGGSGSVSGAYQSTKFPSLDFSGIFNYYNIGAYNDASDPVGNGLHYALTGTNSTFLLPWNSRYKAIVGGARWISDGYILANQHTSYLQKFDLDFDGRYGAFWHQYMGNLRAPQGEAHRVYNTYAGRGELDRAFVFVIPVMANMPGGRAPYPSDDRSRNNYLETLTVQHGTMTPAFNPEIYSYSVTLPDHATTTVVNAKAYHSTANVTRIGVYEVPVGSTTISVDVESQRGDHRVYQLTLIRTGTAPPPTTTTTAAPTAPALKVETSVLHLDGDRLMGFDLQAGNNLAEKLSDLLAVTDGYRMEVKDASGSVITSGRLGTGSTVAFFAPGQSAPTRTLTVLIFGDANGDGQLNSVDMTLMFEYRMGRHEADELFVKAMDTNRDGQVNSVDMTDVFENRMGRKTIKQK
;
A
#
# COMPACT_ATOMS: atom_id res chain seq x y z
N MET A 1 -5.02 10.72 -13.76
CA MET A 1 -3.73 10.52 -13.07
C MET A 1 -3.36 9.06 -12.98
N PHE A 2 -4.35 8.17 -13.15
CA PHE A 2 -4.17 6.72 -13.18
C PHE A 2 -4.09 6.15 -14.60
N GLU A 3 -4.29 6.96 -15.64
CA GLU A 3 -4.10 6.50 -17.02
C GLU A 3 -2.66 5.99 -17.19
N SER A 4 -2.54 4.79 -17.73
CA SER A 4 -1.26 4.15 -17.98
C SER A 4 -0.54 4.84 -19.13
N LEU A 5 0.69 5.24 -18.85
CA LEU A 5 1.66 5.73 -19.80
C LEU A 5 2.47 4.58 -20.41
N ALA A 6 2.24 3.32 -20.00
CA ALA A 6 2.88 2.15 -20.58
C ALA A 6 2.22 1.73 -21.90
N TYR A 7 3.01 1.13 -22.79
CA TYR A 7 2.52 0.56 -24.03
C TYR A 7 1.76 -0.75 -23.75
N ASP A 8 0.49 -0.76 -24.13
CA ASP A 8 -0.33 -1.95 -24.25
C ASP A 8 -0.75 -2.18 -25.72
N PRO A 9 -0.30 -3.26 -26.39
CA PRO A 9 -0.63 -3.53 -27.78
C PRO A 9 -2.10 -3.95 -28.00
N GLU A 10 -2.85 -4.29 -26.94
CA GLU A 10 -4.28 -4.59 -27.06
C GLU A 10 -5.10 -3.31 -27.32
N PHE A 11 -4.65 -2.17 -26.78
CA PHE A 11 -5.41 -0.91 -26.80
C PHE A 11 -4.75 0.20 -27.62
N HIS A 12 -3.46 0.07 -27.93
CA HIS A 12 -2.73 1.05 -28.71
C HIS A 12 -2.41 0.53 -30.10
N ASP A 13 -3.10 1.07 -31.09
CA ASP A 13 -2.92 0.72 -32.49
C ASP A 13 -2.54 1.94 -33.35
N LEU A 14 -2.20 1.67 -34.61
CA LEU A 14 -1.83 2.69 -35.57
C LEU A 14 -2.97 3.68 -35.86
N ALA A 15 -4.22 3.24 -35.78
CA ALA A 15 -5.38 4.09 -36.04
C ALA A 15 -5.55 5.16 -34.95
N GLY A 16 -5.43 4.76 -33.68
CA GLY A 16 -5.46 5.65 -32.53
C GLY A 16 -4.31 6.67 -32.56
N VAL A 17 -3.10 6.26 -32.97
CA VAL A 17 -1.97 7.19 -33.15
C VAL A 17 -2.24 8.18 -34.28
N ARG A 18 -2.78 7.74 -35.41
CA ARG A 18 -3.15 8.66 -36.51
C ARG A 18 -4.20 9.67 -36.09
N GLN A 19 -5.20 9.24 -35.33
CA GLN A 19 -6.20 10.14 -34.77
C GLN A 19 -5.55 11.16 -33.82
N ALA A 20 -4.66 10.70 -32.94
CA ALA A 20 -3.93 11.56 -32.00
C ALA A 20 -3.06 12.62 -32.70
N LEU A 21 -2.48 12.29 -33.87
CA LEU A 21 -1.67 13.22 -34.67
C LEU A 21 -2.49 14.14 -35.57
N SER A 22 -3.81 13.91 -35.70
CA SER A 22 -4.69 14.69 -36.58
C SER A 22 -4.64 16.18 -36.26
N GLY A 23 -4.59 17.01 -37.30
CA GLY A 23 -4.48 18.47 -37.16
C GLY A 23 -3.09 18.99 -36.78
N SER A 24 -2.07 18.13 -36.68
CA SER A 24 -0.66 18.52 -36.51
C SER A 24 0.16 18.30 -37.78
N PHE A 25 1.37 18.86 -37.83
CA PHE A 25 2.34 18.64 -38.91
C PHE A 25 2.77 17.16 -39.05
N MET A 26 2.58 16.35 -37.99
CA MET A 26 2.86 14.91 -37.96
C MET A 26 1.65 14.06 -38.35
N GLY A 27 0.48 14.67 -38.57
CA GLY A 27 -0.75 13.96 -38.94
C GLY A 27 -0.83 13.56 -40.41
N ASN A 28 0.08 14.05 -41.25
CA ASN A 28 0.14 13.64 -42.65
C ASN A 28 0.88 12.29 -42.80
N MET A 29 0.58 11.56 -43.87
CA MET A 29 1.19 10.26 -44.16
C MET A 29 2.49 10.40 -44.99
N THR A 30 3.21 11.51 -44.82
CA THR A 30 4.50 11.70 -45.51
C THR A 30 5.50 10.69 -44.98
N ARG A 31 6.09 9.91 -45.88
CA ARG A 31 7.08 8.89 -45.50
C ARG A 31 8.49 9.47 -45.51
N TYR A 32 9.26 9.12 -44.50
CA TYR A 32 10.65 9.52 -44.35
C TYR A 32 11.54 8.29 -44.29
N ASN A 33 12.62 8.33 -45.06
CA ASN A 33 13.62 7.27 -45.03
C ASN A 33 14.51 7.41 -43.79
N GLY A 34 14.92 6.28 -43.22
CA GLY A 34 15.79 6.21 -42.07
C GLY A 34 16.43 4.83 -41.93
N ILE A 35 17.17 4.65 -40.84
CA ILE A 35 17.73 3.36 -40.41
C ILE A 35 17.17 3.08 -39.03
N ASP A 36 16.59 1.90 -38.84
CA ASP A 36 16.04 1.50 -37.54
C ASP A 36 17.13 1.13 -36.52
N GLU A 37 16.73 0.79 -35.29
CA GLU A 37 17.63 0.40 -34.20
C GLU A 37 18.42 -0.88 -34.49
N THR A 38 18.01 -1.68 -35.47
CA THR A 38 18.69 -2.91 -35.89
C THR A 38 19.64 -2.70 -37.08
N GLY A 39 19.66 -1.49 -37.66
CA GLY A 39 20.49 -1.16 -38.81
C GLY A 39 19.80 -1.36 -40.16
N VAL A 40 18.49 -1.61 -40.20
CA VAL A 40 17.73 -1.85 -41.43
C VAL A 40 17.14 -0.55 -41.98
N SER A 41 17.19 -0.37 -43.30
CA SER A 41 16.54 0.77 -43.95
C SER A 41 15.01 0.69 -43.85
N VAL A 42 14.41 1.77 -43.38
CA VAL A 42 12.96 1.90 -43.23
C VAL A 42 12.47 3.17 -43.94
N SER A 43 11.20 3.16 -44.37
CA SER A 43 10.51 4.33 -44.89
C SER A 43 9.17 4.40 -44.19
N LEU A 44 9.00 5.31 -43.24
CA LEU A 44 7.84 5.34 -42.33
C LEU A 44 7.21 6.73 -42.26
N ASP A 45 5.90 6.79 -42.02
CA ASP A 45 5.23 8.03 -41.58
C ASP A 45 5.41 8.24 -40.06
N HIS A 46 5.04 9.42 -39.54
CA HIS A 46 5.18 9.71 -38.11
C HIS A 46 4.37 8.77 -37.22
N ALA A 47 3.16 8.37 -37.62
CA ALA A 47 2.33 7.48 -36.82
C ALA A 47 2.98 6.10 -36.68
N GLU A 48 3.51 5.56 -37.77
CA GLU A 48 4.29 4.32 -37.77
C GLU A 48 5.56 4.46 -36.90
N MET A 49 6.25 5.61 -36.93
CA MET A 49 7.41 5.85 -36.05
C MET A 49 7.03 5.89 -34.56
N PHE A 50 5.88 6.46 -34.19
CA PHE A 50 5.41 6.43 -32.80
C PHE A 50 5.01 5.02 -32.35
N MET A 51 4.49 4.17 -33.25
CA MET A 51 4.28 2.76 -32.94
C MET A 51 5.61 2.04 -32.67
N ARG A 52 6.64 2.26 -33.49
CA ARG A 52 8.00 1.75 -33.23
C ARG A 52 8.58 2.28 -31.93
N ALA A 53 8.34 3.55 -31.63
CA ALA A 53 8.75 4.16 -30.38
C ALA A 53 8.10 3.49 -29.18
N ALA A 54 6.82 3.12 -29.26
CA ALA A 54 6.13 2.41 -28.20
C ALA A 54 6.68 1.00 -27.98
N GLU A 55 6.95 0.25 -29.04
CA GLU A 55 7.58 -1.07 -28.96
C GLU A 55 8.95 -0.99 -28.27
N TYR A 56 9.79 -0.02 -28.66
CA TYR A 56 11.16 0.12 -28.17
C TYR A 56 11.24 0.69 -26.74
N SER A 57 10.37 1.65 -26.40
CA SER A 57 10.38 2.35 -25.11
C SER A 57 9.42 1.75 -24.07
N ARG A 58 8.51 0.87 -24.49
CA ARG A 58 7.35 0.40 -23.71
C ARG A 58 6.46 1.53 -23.19
N ALA A 59 6.48 2.69 -23.85
CA ALA A 59 5.63 3.83 -23.52
C ALA A 59 4.45 3.95 -24.50
N ASN A 60 3.31 4.41 -23.99
CA ASN A 60 2.08 4.61 -24.73
C ASN A 60 2.32 5.55 -25.95
N PRO A 61 2.05 5.09 -27.19
CA PRO A 61 2.35 5.86 -28.40
C PRO A 61 1.48 7.11 -28.55
N ILE A 62 0.25 7.09 -28.02
CA ILE A 62 -0.64 8.26 -28.01
C ILE A 62 -0.09 9.32 -27.04
N PHE A 63 0.36 8.91 -25.86
CA PHE A 63 1.06 9.79 -24.93
C PHE A 63 2.31 10.41 -25.56
N LEU A 64 3.14 9.61 -26.22
CA LEU A 64 4.36 10.08 -26.90
C LEU A 64 4.02 11.09 -28.01
N ALA A 65 3.00 10.81 -28.82
CA ALA A 65 2.53 11.69 -29.88
C ALA A 65 2.04 13.04 -29.30
N GLN A 66 1.18 13.01 -28.28
CA GLN A 66 0.67 14.24 -27.64
C GLN A 66 1.78 15.02 -26.94
N ARG A 67 2.70 14.34 -26.27
CA ARG A 67 3.87 14.98 -25.66
C ARG A 67 4.67 15.70 -26.73
N SER A 68 4.98 15.04 -27.84
CA SER A 68 5.72 15.67 -28.93
C SER A 68 5.01 16.91 -29.45
N ILE A 69 3.70 16.85 -29.76
CA ILE A 69 2.90 18.01 -30.19
C ILE A 69 2.95 19.15 -29.17
N TYR A 70 2.86 18.83 -27.87
CA TYR A 70 2.91 19.82 -26.80
C TYR A 70 4.28 20.50 -26.74
N GLU A 71 5.36 19.75 -26.90
CA GLU A 71 6.74 20.27 -26.86
C GLU A 71 7.08 21.09 -28.11
N VAL A 72 6.71 20.63 -29.31
CA VAL A 72 7.17 21.23 -30.58
C VAL A 72 6.10 22.02 -31.33
N SER A 73 4.92 22.24 -30.73
CA SER A 73 3.73 22.86 -31.34
C SER A 73 3.04 21.99 -32.42
N PRO A 74 1.70 22.11 -32.60
CA PRO A 74 0.98 21.46 -33.70
C PRO A 74 1.52 21.82 -35.10
N GLY A 75 2.09 23.01 -35.27
CA GLY A 75 2.70 23.44 -36.54
C GLY A 75 4.15 22.98 -36.74
N GLY A 76 4.74 22.31 -35.74
CA GLY A 76 6.17 22.05 -35.67
C GLY A 76 6.97 23.27 -35.23
N SER A 77 8.27 23.08 -35.06
CA SER A 77 9.21 24.11 -34.62
C SER A 77 10.58 23.92 -35.27
N GLY A 78 11.53 24.80 -34.95
CA GLY A 78 12.91 24.68 -35.39
C GLY A 78 13.54 23.32 -35.04
N SER A 79 13.18 22.73 -33.90
CA SER A 79 13.75 21.46 -33.42
C SER A 79 13.39 20.24 -34.27
N VAL A 80 12.36 20.34 -35.12
CA VAL A 80 11.90 19.24 -36.00
C VAL A 80 12.02 19.58 -37.49
N SER A 81 12.57 20.74 -37.82
CA SER A 81 12.73 21.21 -39.20
C SER A 81 13.76 20.39 -39.99
N GLY A 82 14.84 19.95 -39.33
CA GLY A 82 16.01 19.36 -39.98
C GLY A 82 16.86 20.37 -40.75
N ALA A 83 16.68 21.67 -40.52
CA ALA A 83 17.40 22.75 -41.18
C ALA A 83 17.61 23.96 -40.23
N TYR A 84 17.67 23.70 -38.92
CA TYR A 84 17.79 24.77 -37.93
C TYR A 84 19.18 25.42 -37.98
N GLN A 85 19.24 26.74 -37.87
CA GLN A 85 20.48 27.48 -37.71
C GLN A 85 20.52 28.06 -36.30
N SER A 86 21.44 27.55 -35.47
CA SER A 86 21.58 28.02 -34.09
C SER A 86 22.33 29.34 -34.04
N THR A 87 21.81 30.30 -33.29
CA THR A 87 22.52 31.56 -32.99
C THR A 87 23.60 31.36 -31.94
N LYS A 88 23.46 30.33 -31.10
CA LYS A 88 24.41 29.98 -30.03
C LYS A 88 25.54 29.08 -30.51
N PHE A 89 25.25 28.17 -31.44
CA PHE A 89 26.23 27.26 -32.03
C PHE A 89 26.38 27.50 -33.55
N PRO A 90 26.81 28.70 -33.98
CA PRO A 90 26.83 29.07 -35.40
C PRO A 90 27.85 28.27 -36.24
N SER A 91 28.80 27.58 -35.60
CA SER A 91 29.80 26.74 -36.26
C SER A 91 29.36 25.28 -36.46
N LEU A 92 28.19 24.88 -35.95
CA LEU A 92 27.67 23.52 -36.08
C LEU A 92 26.58 23.44 -37.15
N ASP A 93 26.60 22.36 -37.93
CA ASP A 93 25.55 22.04 -38.89
C ASP A 93 24.51 21.12 -38.24
N PHE A 94 23.26 21.60 -38.17
CA PHE A 94 22.12 20.84 -37.67
C PHE A 94 21.24 20.28 -38.79
N SER A 95 21.70 20.31 -40.04
CA SER A 95 20.99 19.72 -41.17
C SER A 95 20.75 18.22 -40.92
N GLY A 96 19.49 17.80 -40.98
CA GLY A 96 19.08 16.42 -40.69
C GLY A 96 19.12 16.01 -39.21
N ILE A 97 19.31 16.94 -38.27
CA ILE A 97 19.19 16.69 -36.83
C ILE A 97 17.79 17.07 -36.36
N PHE A 98 17.20 16.23 -35.52
CA PHE A 98 15.83 16.40 -35.04
C PHE A 98 15.73 16.17 -33.53
N ASN A 99 14.77 16.83 -32.89
CA ASN A 99 14.41 16.62 -31.50
C ASN A 99 12.91 16.84 -31.32
N TYR A 100 12.15 15.74 -31.20
CA TYR A 100 10.68 15.75 -31.15
C TYR A 100 10.10 15.99 -29.74
N TYR A 101 10.95 16.08 -28.73
CA TYR A 101 10.53 16.18 -27.32
C TYR A 101 11.24 17.29 -26.55
N ASN A 102 11.97 18.18 -27.24
CA ASN A 102 12.79 19.24 -26.66
C ASN A 102 13.76 18.77 -25.55
N ILE A 103 14.23 17.52 -25.62
CA ILE A 103 15.17 16.97 -24.64
C ILE A 103 16.48 17.76 -24.71
N GLY A 104 16.94 18.28 -23.56
CA GLY A 104 18.13 19.14 -23.48
C GLY A 104 17.89 20.61 -23.84
N ALA A 105 16.65 21.03 -24.15
CA ALA A 105 16.31 22.42 -24.46
C ALA A 105 16.02 23.25 -23.19
N TYR A 106 17.01 23.42 -22.32
CA TYR A 106 16.86 24.26 -21.12
C TYR A 106 16.90 25.76 -21.48
N ASN A 107 16.12 26.55 -20.74
CA ASN A 107 16.01 27.99 -20.96
C ASN A 107 17.18 28.74 -20.30
N ASP A 108 18.16 29.17 -21.11
CA ASP A 108 19.26 30.03 -20.69
C ASP A 108 19.33 31.35 -21.50
N ALA A 109 18.16 31.92 -21.81
CA ALA A 109 17.96 33.22 -22.44
C ALA A 109 18.55 33.43 -23.86
N SER A 110 19.21 32.44 -24.47
CA SER A 110 19.97 32.59 -25.73
C SER A 110 19.40 31.82 -26.93
N ASP A 111 19.29 30.49 -26.84
CA ASP A 111 18.77 29.62 -27.92
C ASP A 111 18.39 28.22 -27.39
N PRO A 112 17.20 28.05 -26.77
CA PRO A 112 16.80 26.76 -26.20
C PRO A 112 16.70 25.64 -27.24
N VAL A 113 16.26 25.95 -28.47
CA VAL A 113 16.19 24.97 -29.58
C VAL A 113 17.59 24.52 -29.98
N GLY A 114 18.55 25.44 -30.06
CA GLY A 114 19.96 25.14 -30.29
C GLY A 114 20.55 24.23 -29.22
N ASN A 115 20.24 24.44 -27.93
CA ASN A 115 20.67 23.54 -26.85
C ASN A 115 20.15 22.11 -27.05
N GLY A 116 18.85 21.96 -27.36
CA GLY A 116 18.24 20.66 -27.59
C GLY A 116 18.79 19.94 -28.82
N LEU A 117 19.07 20.66 -29.91
CA LEU A 117 19.69 20.09 -31.11
C LEU A 117 21.19 19.79 -30.93
N HIS A 118 21.89 20.57 -30.10
CA HIS A 118 23.28 20.27 -29.71
C HIS A 118 23.36 18.94 -28.95
N TYR A 119 22.43 18.69 -28.01
CA TYR A 119 22.32 17.39 -27.33
C TYR A 119 22.04 16.27 -28.34
N ALA A 120 21.08 16.47 -29.23
CA ALA A 120 20.71 15.51 -30.27
C ALA A 120 21.86 15.16 -31.23
N LEU A 121 22.71 16.14 -31.56
CA LEU A 121 23.85 16.01 -32.46
C LEU A 121 25.07 15.37 -31.80
N THR A 122 25.40 15.78 -30.57
CA THR A 122 26.67 15.42 -29.92
C THR A 122 26.56 14.25 -28.94
N GLY A 123 25.34 13.85 -28.58
CA GLY A 123 25.09 12.70 -27.73
C GLY A 123 25.57 11.37 -28.34
N THR A 124 25.99 10.45 -27.48
CA THR A 124 26.57 9.15 -27.89
C THR A 124 25.88 7.93 -27.26
N ASN A 125 24.83 8.13 -26.45
CA ASN A 125 24.15 7.03 -25.79
C ASN A 125 23.29 6.24 -26.80
N SER A 126 23.76 5.03 -27.13
CA SER A 126 23.10 4.12 -28.07
C SER A 126 21.72 3.65 -27.60
N THR A 127 21.47 3.60 -26.28
CA THR A 127 20.15 3.26 -25.73
C THR A 127 19.09 4.24 -26.23
N PHE A 128 19.45 5.52 -26.31
CA PHE A 128 18.58 6.60 -26.79
C PHE A 128 18.75 6.86 -28.28
N LEU A 129 19.42 5.98 -29.03
CA LEU A 129 19.68 6.11 -30.46
C LEU A 129 20.35 7.44 -30.86
N LEU A 130 21.15 8.04 -29.97
CA LEU A 130 21.91 9.24 -30.27
C LEU A 130 23.11 8.90 -31.18
N PRO A 131 23.47 9.76 -32.14
CA PRO A 131 22.85 11.05 -32.44
C PRO A 131 21.54 10.91 -33.24
N TRP A 132 20.62 11.85 -33.03
CA TRP A 132 19.29 11.87 -33.67
C TRP A 132 19.32 12.47 -35.08
N ASN A 133 20.11 11.83 -35.94
CA ASN A 133 20.34 12.22 -37.34
C ASN A 133 19.29 11.68 -38.32
N SER A 134 18.11 11.33 -37.81
CA SER A 134 16.93 11.00 -38.60
C SER A 134 15.69 11.21 -37.74
N ARG A 135 14.53 11.43 -38.38
CA ARG A 135 13.24 11.52 -37.67
C ARG A 135 12.95 10.26 -36.86
N TYR A 136 13.28 9.09 -37.42
CA TYR A 136 13.15 7.80 -36.75
C TYR A 136 13.89 7.78 -35.42
N LYS A 137 15.21 8.02 -35.43
CA LYS A 137 16.02 8.00 -34.21
C LYS A 137 15.58 9.03 -33.19
N ALA A 138 15.19 10.22 -33.64
CA ALA A 138 14.72 11.29 -32.76
C ALA A 138 13.42 10.93 -32.03
N ILE A 139 12.47 10.30 -32.72
CA ILE A 139 11.19 9.87 -32.15
C ILE A 139 11.39 8.63 -31.27
N VAL A 140 11.98 7.56 -31.80
CA VAL A 140 12.14 6.29 -31.09
C VAL A 140 13.13 6.41 -29.93
N GLY A 141 14.26 7.05 -30.15
CA GLY A 141 15.29 7.29 -29.16
C GLY A 141 14.86 8.29 -28.08
N GLY A 142 14.18 9.36 -28.46
CA GLY A 142 13.60 10.32 -27.54
C GLY A 142 12.50 9.72 -26.67
N ALA A 143 11.65 8.85 -27.22
CA ALA A 143 10.66 8.09 -26.46
C ALA A 143 11.33 7.19 -25.41
N ARG A 144 12.42 6.50 -25.79
CA ARG A 144 13.20 5.71 -24.83
C ARG A 144 13.75 6.57 -23.70
N TRP A 145 14.28 7.75 -24.00
CA TRP A 145 14.75 8.72 -23.01
C TRP A 145 13.64 9.12 -22.02
N ILE A 146 12.42 9.40 -22.52
CA ILE A 146 11.25 9.72 -21.69
C ILE A 146 10.87 8.54 -20.78
N SER A 147 10.91 7.31 -21.31
CA SER A 147 10.47 6.12 -20.59
C SER A 147 11.44 5.64 -19.51
N ASP A 148 12.75 5.87 -19.68
CA ASP A 148 13.81 5.13 -18.97
C ASP A 148 13.78 5.32 -17.45
N GLY A 149 13.58 6.56 -17.01
CA GLY A 149 13.59 6.89 -15.59
C GLY A 149 12.29 6.54 -14.87
N TYR A 150 11.16 6.43 -15.57
CA TYR A 150 9.85 6.36 -14.91
C TYR A 150 9.04 5.14 -15.38
N ILE A 151 8.62 5.12 -16.64
CA ILE A 151 7.74 4.05 -17.16
C ILE A 151 8.40 2.68 -17.00
N LEU A 152 9.69 2.58 -17.34
CA LEU A 152 10.46 1.34 -17.22
C LEU A 152 10.92 1.03 -15.79
N ALA A 153 10.80 2.00 -14.88
CA ALA A 153 10.96 1.81 -13.45
C ALA A 153 9.61 1.52 -12.75
N ASN A 154 8.60 1.07 -13.52
CA ASN A 154 7.24 0.77 -13.06
C ASN A 154 6.43 1.99 -12.55
N GLN A 155 6.91 3.22 -12.79
CA GLN A 155 6.20 4.47 -12.51
C GLN A 155 5.43 4.94 -13.76
N HIS A 156 4.51 4.09 -14.21
CA HIS A 156 3.83 4.25 -15.50
C HIS A 156 2.48 4.98 -15.39
N THR A 157 2.22 5.73 -14.32
CA THR A 157 1.10 6.69 -14.22
C THR A 157 1.59 7.97 -13.56
N SER A 158 0.95 9.12 -13.82
CA SER A 158 1.35 10.37 -13.13
C SER A 158 1.18 10.29 -11.61
N TYR A 159 0.28 9.41 -11.12
CA TYR A 159 0.18 9.07 -9.71
C TYR A 159 1.44 8.36 -9.20
N LEU A 160 1.89 7.29 -9.87
CA LEU A 160 3.07 6.54 -9.46
C LEU A 160 4.36 7.36 -9.61
N GLN A 161 4.47 8.22 -10.61
CA GLN A 161 5.59 9.16 -10.74
C GLN A 161 5.65 10.18 -9.58
N LYS A 162 4.52 10.48 -8.94
CA LYS A 162 4.47 11.39 -7.79
C LYS A 162 4.70 10.70 -6.45
N PHE A 163 4.06 9.56 -6.25
CA PHE A 163 3.96 8.92 -4.95
C PHE A 163 4.86 7.71 -4.82
N ASP A 164 5.29 7.12 -5.93
CA ASP A 164 6.25 6.03 -6.00
C ASP A 164 5.94 4.90 -5.01
N LEU A 165 4.92 4.10 -5.31
CA LEU A 165 4.42 3.07 -4.40
C LEU A 165 5.02 1.68 -4.69
N ASP A 166 6.08 1.61 -5.50
CA ASP A 166 6.68 0.33 -5.90
C ASP A 166 7.87 -0.02 -4.99
N PHE A 167 7.61 -0.85 -3.99
CA PHE A 167 8.61 -1.31 -3.04
C PHE A 167 9.68 -2.21 -3.66
N ASP A 168 9.31 -2.96 -4.71
CA ASP A 168 10.19 -3.87 -5.45
C ASP A 168 10.77 -3.22 -6.72
N GLY A 169 10.41 -1.95 -6.96
CA GLY A 169 10.81 -1.19 -8.13
C GLY A 169 12.29 -0.83 -8.14
N ARG A 170 12.79 -0.41 -9.31
CA ARG A 170 14.20 -0.03 -9.54
C ARG A 170 14.79 0.93 -8.50
N TYR A 171 13.96 1.78 -7.92
CA TYR A 171 14.37 2.83 -6.97
C TYR A 171 13.85 2.62 -5.54
N GLY A 172 13.04 1.58 -5.30
CA GLY A 172 12.29 1.41 -4.06
C GLY A 172 11.19 2.47 -3.87
N ALA A 173 10.31 2.24 -2.88
CA ALA A 173 9.17 3.12 -2.66
C ALA A 173 9.56 4.52 -2.13
N PHE A 174 8.75 5.51 -2.48
CA PHE A 174 8.76 6.90 -2.02
C PHE A 174 9.98 7.74 -2.40
N TRP A 175 10.94 7.21 -3.16
CA TRP A 175 12.21 7.87 -3.40
C TRP A 175 12.25 8.63 -4.73
N HIS A 176 11.87 7.99 -5.83
CA HIS A 176 12.05 8.52 -7.17
C HIS A 176 10.82 9.29 -7.64
N GLN A 177 10.53 10.40 -6.96
CA GLN A 177 9.37 11.24 -7.25
C GLN A 177 9.70 12.31 -8.30
N TYR A 178 8.93 12.36 -9.38
CA TYR A 178 9.06 13.34 -10.48
C TYR A 178 8.86 14.78 -10.01
N MET A 179 8.09 15.00 -8.95
CA MET A 179 7.67 16.33 -8.53
C MET A 179 7.38 16.46 -7.04
N GLY A 180 7.73 17.62 -6.48
CA GLY A 180 7.42 17.99 -5.09
C GLY A 180 5.97 18.42 -4.86
N ASN A 181 5.28 18.92 -5.89
CA ASN A 181 3.90 19.38 -5.76
C ASN A 181 2.92 18.20 -5.60
N LEU A 182 2.32 18.06 -4.42
CA LEU A 182 1.34 17.02 -4.09
C LEU A 182 0.10 16.99 -5.01
N ARG A 183 -0.29 18.13 -5.58
CA ARG A 183 -1.51 18.26 -6.41
C ARG A 183 -1.23 18.18 -7.91
N ALA A 184 0.04 18.10 -8.31
CA ALA A 184 0.40 18.08 -9.73
C ALA A 184 -0.24 16.92 -10.53
N PRO A 185 -0.28 15.66 -10.05
CA PRO A 185 -0.96 14.58 -10.78
C PRO A 185 -2.42 14.90 -11.11
N GLN A 186 -3.15 15.48 -10.14
CA GLN A 186 -4.55 15.84 -10.32
C GLN A 186 -4.71 16.94 -11.37
N GLY A 187 -3.93 18.02 -11.24
CA GLY A 187 -4.02 19.16 -12.17
C GLY A 187 -3.62 18.78 -13.59
N GLU A 188 -2.55 17.99 -13.75
CA GLU A 188 -2.09 17.50 -15.05
C GLU A 188 -3.09 16.53 -15.67
N ALA A 189 -3.62 15.59 -14.89
CA ALA A 189 -4.65 14.68 -15.38
C ALA A 189 -5.92 15.41 -15.81
N HIS A 190 -6.32 16.47 -15.12
CA HIS A 190 -7.46 17.28 -15.54
C HIS A 190 -7.21 17.97 -16.89
N ARG A 191 -5.98 18.46 -17.12
CA ARG A 191 -5.60 19.01 -18.43
C ARG A 191 -5.62 17.93 -19.52
N VAL A 192 -5.06 16.75 -19.25
CA VAL A 192 -5.08 15.61 -20.19
C VAL A 192 -6.52 15.22 -20.54
N TYR A 193 -7.39 15.09 -19.54
CA TYR A 193 -8.81 14.82 -19.75
C TYR A 193 -9.48 15.88 -20.63
N ASN A 194 -9.28 17.16 -20.34
CA ASN A 194 -9.87 18.24 -21.13
C ASN A 194 -9.37 18.22 -22.58
N THR A 195 -8.12 17.82 -22.82
CA THR A 195 -7.58 17.63 -24.18
C THR A 195 -8.32 16.51 -24.90
N TYR A 196 -8.50 15.33 -24.28
CA TYR A 196 -9.25 14.24 -24.91
C TYR A 196 -10.71 14.61 -25.15
N ALA A 197 -11.36 15.24 -24.17
CA ALA A 197 -12.73 15.71 -24.28
C ALA A 197 -12.89 16.72 -25.43
N GLY A 198 -12.00 17.71 -25.51
CA GLY A 198 -12.02 18.74 -26.56
C GLY A 198 -11.79 18.19 -27.98
N ARG A 199 -11.23 16.98 -28.10
CA ARG A 199 -10.99 16.29 -29.36
C ARG A 199 -11.99 15.17 -29.68
N GLY A 200 -12.97 14.93 -28.81
CA GLY A 200 -13.91 13.83 -28.97
C GLY A 200 -13.25 12.44 -28.84
N GLU A 201 -12.15 12.34 -28.08
CA GLU A 201 -11.37 11.12 -27.90
C GLU A 201 -11.73 10.37 -26.60
N LEU A 202 -12.91 10.61 -26.02
CA LEU A 202 -13.31 9.94 -24.77
C LEU A 202 -13.81 8.50 -24.99
N ASP A 203 -14.27 8.18 -26.20
CA ASP A 203 -14.86 6.86 -26.52
C ASP A 203 -13.81 5.80 -26.91
N ARG A 204 -12.52 6.12 -26.84
CA ARG A 204 -11.45 5.15 -27.09
C ARG A 204 -11.14 4.30 -25.86
N ALA A 205 -10.42 3.21 -26.08
CA ALA A 205 -9.90 2.41 -24.97
C ALA A 205 -8.81 3.17 -24.21
N PHE A 206 -8.85 3.06 -22.89
CA PHE A 206 -7.85 3.58 -21.96
C PHE A 206 -7.51 2.50 -20.94
N VAL A 207 -6.23 2.36 -20.64
CA VAL A 207 -5.77 1.53 -19.54
C VAL A 207 -5.57 2.41 -18.31
N PHE A 208 -6.18 2.03 -17.18
CA PHE A 208 -5.98 2.70 -15.91
C PHE A 208 -5.34 1.75 -14.90
N VAL A 209 -4.31 2.24 -14.20
CA VAL A 209 -3.65 1.55 -13.10
C VAL A 209 -3.87 2.35 -11.83
N ILE A 210 -4.70 1.79 -10.95
CA ILE A 210 -5.15 2.44 -9.72
C ILE A 210 -4.55 1.66 -8.54
N PRO A 211 -3.56 2.21 -7.82
CA PRO A 211 -3.02 1.57 -6.64
C PRO A 211 -4.10 1.41 -5.56
N VAL A 212 -4.22 0.21 -5.02
CA VAL A 212 -5.11 -0.12 -3.90
C VAL A 212 -4.25 -0.29 -2.66
N MET A 213 -4.56 0.47 -1.62
CA MET A 213 -3.83 0.45 -0.35
C MET A 213 -4.69 -0.22 0.74
N ALA A 214 -4.04 -0.87 1.70
CA ALA A 214 -4.72 -1.39 2.89
C ALA A 214 -5.49 -0.26 3.60
N ASN A 215 -6.67 -0.57 4.13
CA ASN A 215 -7.53 0.39 4.85
C ASN A 215 -7.97 1.63 4.03
N MET A 216 -8.00 1.53 2.69
CA MET A 216 -8.52 2.62 1.86
C MET A 216 -10.00 2.91 2.21
N PRO A 217 -10.39 4.16 2.50
CA PRO A 217 -11.77 4.48 2.84
C PRO A 217 -12.69 4.24 1.63
N GLY A 218 -13.91 3.74 1.89
CA GLY A 218 -14.91 3.52 0.83
C GLY A 218 -15.46 4.81 0.18
N GLY A 219 -15.08 5.98 0.70
CA GLY A 219 -15.39 7.29 0.14
C GLY A 219 -14.14 8.15 0.00
N ARG A 220 -14.24 9.23 -0.78
CA ARG A 220 -13.15 10.17 -0.99
C ARG A 220 -12.68 10.76 0.33
N ALA A 221 -11.38 10.60 0.63
CA ALA A 221 -10.76 11.28 1.76
C ALA A 221 -10.77 12.81 1.55
N PRO A 222 -11.04 13.61 2.60
CA PRO A 222 -10.95 15.06 2.51
C PRO A 222 -9.50 15.47 2.25
N TYR A 223 -9.32 16.64 1.61
CA TYR A 223 -7.99 17.24 1.52
C TYR A 223 -7.46 17.56 2.92
N PRO A 224 -6.13 17.54 3.13
CA PRO A 224 -5.53 18.06 4.35
C PRO A 224 -6.04 19.47 4.64
N SER A 225 -6.53 19.69 5.86
CA SER A 225 -7.09 20.97 6.32
C SER A 225 -6.04 21.90 6.94
N ASP A 226 -4.89 21.35 7.28
CA ASP A 226 -3.76 22.05 7.91
C ASP A 226 -2.45 21.30 7.58
N ASP A 227 -1.32 21.91 7.93
CA ASP A 227 0.04 21.44 7.68
C ASP A 227 0.68 20.77 8.91
N ARG A 228 -0.08 20.53 10.00
CA ARG A 228 0.46 19.88 11.19
C ARG A 228 0.85 18.45 10.88
N SER A 229 2.02 18.05 11.36
CA SER A 229 2.56 16.71 11.14
C SER A 229 1.64 15.65 11.73
N ARG A 230 1.38 14.60 10.93
CA ARG A 230 0.69 13.37 11.37
C ARG A 230 1.67 12.28 11.82
N ASN A 231 2.98 12.53 11.72
CA ASN A 231 3.98 11.53 12.05
C ASN A 231 3.99 11.30 13.57
N ASN A 232 3.55 10.11 13.98
CA ASN A 232 3.56 9.61 15.35
C ASN A 232 4.40 8.33 15.47
N TYR A 233 5.43 8.17 14.64
CA TYR A 233 6.37 7.05 14.73
C TYR A 233 7.51 7.35 15.71
N LEU A 234 8.05 6.31 16.34
CA LEU A 234 9.31 6.39 17.10
C LEU A 234 10.52 6.26 16.16
N GLU A 235 11.54 7.09 16.39
CA GLU A 235 12.89 6.90 15.82
C GLU A 235 13.63 5.80 16.57
N THR A 236 13.47 5.75 17.90
CA THR A 236 14.10 4.77 18.77
C THR A 236 13.17 4.33 19.89
N LEU A 237 13.33 3.07 20.31
CA LEU A 237 12.74 2.50 21.51
C LEU A 237 13.73 1.53 22.13
N THR A 238 14.12 1.75 23.38
CA THR A 238 15.10 0.92 24.10
C THR A 238 14.62 0.62 25.51
N VAL A 239 15.00 -0.55 26.02
CA VAL A 239 14.69 -1.01 27.37
C VAL A 239 15.99 -1.40 28.05
N GLN A 240 16.31 -0.77 29.18
CA GLN A 240 17.56 -1.01 29.88
C GLN A 240 17.61 -2.45 30.42
N HIS A 241 18.80 -3.07 30.37
CA HIS A 241 19.04 -4.44 30.84
C HIS A 241 18.32 -5.54 30.04
N GLY A 242 17.55 -5.21 29.00
CA GLY A 242 16.81 -6.19 28.20
C GLY A 242 17.14 -6.11 26.72
N THR A 243 16.88 -7.22 26.02
CA THR A 243 16.98 -7.27 24.55
C THR A 243 15.57 -7.38 23.98
N MET A 244 15.25 -6.48 23.06
CA MET A 244 13.96 -6.43 22.39
C MET A 244 13.88 -7.49 21.28
N THR A 245 12.76 -8.22 21.24
CA THR A 245 12.44 -9.20 20.20
C THR A 245 11.05 -8.91 19.64
N PRO A 246 10.89 -8.62 18.34
CA PRO A 246 11.97 -8.44 17.35
C PRO A 246 12.83 -7.20 17.64
N ALA A 247 13.93 -7.03 16.91
CA ALA A 247 14.68 -5.77 16.93
C ALA A 247 13.75 -4.60 16.57
N PHE A 248 13.98 -3.43 17.16
CA PHE A 248 13.11 -2.28 16.97
C PHE A 248 12.94 -1.92 15.49
N ASN A 249 11.69 -1.82 15.05
CA ASN A 249 11.28 -1.28 13.76
C ASN A 249 10.05 -0.39 13.98
N PRO A 250 10.03 0.87 13.51
CA PRO A 250 8.93 1.79 13.77
C PRO A 250 7.55 1.28 13.35
N GLU A 251 7.47 0.31 12.44
CA GLU A 251 6.22 -0.30 11.95
C GLU A 251 5.81 -1.57 12.72
N ILE A 252 6.63 -2.02 13.67
CA ILE A 252 6.28 -3.09 14.62
C ILE A 252 5.80 -2.44 15.92
N TYR A 253 4.59 -2.81 16.34
CA TYR A 253 3.92 -2.18 17.49
C TYR A 253 3.88 -3.04 18.75
N SER A 254 4.44 -4.25 18.71
CA SER A 254 4.50 -5.16 19.86
C SER A 254 5.87 -5.80 19.96
N TYR A 255 6.44 -5.78 21.16
CA TYR A 255 7.75 -6.35 21.43
C TYR A 255 7.76 -7.14 22.73
N SER A 256 8.57 -8.20 22.76
CA SER A 256 8.94 -8.91 23.98
C SER A 256 10.35 -8.50 24.41
N VAL A 257 10.55 -8.27 25.70
CA VAL A 257 11.85 -7.90 26.27
C VAL A 257 12.15 -8.82 27.45
N THR A 258 13.14 -9.71 27.28
CA THR A 258 13.62 -10.54 28.38
C THR A 258 14.61 -9.77 29.23
N LEU A 259 14.35 -9.72 30.54
CA LEU A 259 15.16 -9.04 31.53
C LEU A 259 15.84 -10.07 32.46
N PRO A 260 17.07 -9.78 32.92
CA PRO A 260 17.75 -10.56 33.95
C PRO A 260 16.91 -10.66 35.22
N ASP A 261 17.07 -11.76 35.94
CA ASP A 261 16.39 -12.07 37.19
C ASP A 261 16.50 -10.98 38.27
N HIS A 262 17.67 -10.35 38.39
CA HIS A 262 17.96 -9.28 39.33
C HIS A 262 17.38 -7.92 38.93
N ALA A 263 16.90 -7.74 37.69
CA ALA A 263 16.36 -6.47 37.20
C ALA A 263 14.92 -6.25 37.71
N THR A 264 14.79 -5.90 38.99
CA THR A 264 13.51 -5.52 39.64
C THR A 264 12.90 -4.25 39.07
N THR A 265 13.70 -3.43 38.40
CA THR A 265 13.27 -2.27 37.63
C THR A 265 13.96 -2.25 36.28
N THR A 266 13.36 -1.56 35.32
CA THR A 266 13.99 -1.22 34.04
C THR A 266 13.65 0.22 33.64
N VAL A 267 14.44 0.79 32.74
CA VAL A 267 14.18 2.11 32.16
C VAL A 267 13.84 1.96 30.69
N VAL A 268 12.67 2.45 30.31
CA VAL A 268 12.23 2.55 28.92
C VAL A 268 12.55 3.95 28.41
N ASN A 269 13.31 4.02 27.31
CA ASN A 269 13.61 5.27 26.62
C ASN A 269 13.08 5.20 25.19
N ALA A 270 12.56 6.31 24.70
CA ALA A 270 12.06 6.40 23.34
C ALA A 270 12.25 7.82 22.80
N LYS A 271 12.41 7.94 21.48
CA LYS A 271 12.51 9.22 20.79
C LYS A 271 11.54 9.23 19.62
N ALA A 272 10.75 10.29 19.48
CA ALA A 272 9.89 10.45 18.31
C ALA A 272 10.72 10.72 17.03
N TYR A 273 10.24 10.21 15.91
CA TYR A 273 10.83 10.46 14.59
C TYR A 273 10.72 11.93 14.18
N HIS A 274 9.57 12.55 14.44
CA HIS A 274 9.35 13.96 14.18
C HIS A 274 9.40 14.75 15.49
N SER A 275 10.14 15.87 15.51
CA SER A 275 10.37 16.66 16.72
C SER A 275 9.12 17.31 17.31
N THR A 276 8.04 17.43 16.54
CA THR A 276 6.76 17.97 17.00
C THR A 276 5.82 16.91 17.57
N ALA A 277 6.21 15.63 17.54
CA ALA A 277 5.44 14.56 18.19
C ALA A 277 5.85 14.41 19.65
N ASN A 278 4.88 14.12 20.51
CA ASN A 278 5.06 13.96 21.93
C ASN A 278 5.11 12.47 22.30
N VAL A 279 6.10 12.06 23.09
CA VAL A 279 6.23 10.68 23.58
C VAL A 279 5.97 10.66 25.07
N THR A 280 5.07 9.77 25.50
CA THR A 280 4.68 9.62 26.91
C THR A 280 4.73 8.15 27.32
N ARG A 281 4.58 7.87 28.63
CA ARG A 281 4.74 6.54 29.22
C ARG A 281 6.13 5.95 28.96
N ILE A 282 7.15 6.74 29.30
CA ILE A 282 8.57 6.36 29.31
C ILE A 282 9.15 6.61 30.70
N GLY A 283 10.32 6.04 30.99
CA GLY A 283 10.98 6.17 32.29
C GLY A 283 11.10 4.84 33.03
N VAL A 284 11.08 4.90 34.36
CA VAL A 284 11.34 3.74 35.23
C VAL A 284 10.07 2.91 35.41
N TYR A 285 10.19 1.59 35.23
CA TYR A 285 9.13 0.62 35.48
C TYR A 285 9.58 -0.43 36.48
N GLU A 286 8.68 -0.82 37.39
CA GLU A 286 8.86 -2.02 38.20
C GLU A 286 8.56 -3.27 37.38
N VAL A 287 9.37 -4.30 37.58
CA VAL A 287 9.26 -5.55 36.84
C VAL A 287 9.20 -6.70 37.85
N PRO A 288 8.02 -7.12 38.31
CA PRO A 288 7.87 -8.33 39.12
C PRO A 288 8.32 -9.59 38.37
N VAL A 289 8.43 -10.73 39.07
CA VAL A 289 8.78 -12.00 38.41
C VAL A 289 7.60 -12.38 37.51
N GLY A 290 7.89 -12.82 36.28
CA GLY A 290 6.89 -13.13 35.27
C GLY A 290 6.81 -12.05 34.20
N SER A 291 5.61 -11.85 33.64
CA SER A 291 5.37 -10.93 32.53
C SER A 291 4.68 -9.67 33.01
N THR A 292 5.17 -8.50 32.56
CA THR A 292 4.57 -7.18 32.79
C THR A 292 4.42 -6.48 31.44
N THR A 293 3.21 -6.07 31.07
CA THR A 293 2.96 -5.35 29.82
C THR A 293 2.84 -3.84 30.09
N ILE A 294 3.55 -3.04 29.31
CA ILE A 294 3.53 -1.58 29.36
C ILE A 294 3.40 -1.01 27.95
N SER A 295 2.92 0.23 27.84
CA SER A 295 2.75 0.97 26.58
C SER A 295 3.65 2.19 26.53
N VAL A 296 4.16 2.51 25.35
CA VAL A 296 4.76 3.81 25.00
C VAL A 296 3.85 4.49 23.99
N ASP A 297 3.35 5.68 24.34
CA ASP A 297 2.37 6.41 23.55
C ASP A 297 3.06 7.56 22.79
N VAL A 298 2.75 7.69 21.50
CA VAL A 298 3.21 8.77 20.64
C VAL A 298 2.02 9.53 20.08
N GLU A 299 1.98 10.83 20.30
CA GLU A 299 0.97 11.74 19.76
C GLU A 299 1.61 12.66 18.71
N SER A 300 1.04 12.72 17.50
CA SER A 300 1.50 13.66 16.46
C SER A 300 1.14 15.11 16.81
N GLN A 301 1.72 16.08 16.13
CA GLN A 301 1.33 17.50 16.27
C GLN A 301 -0.16 17.75 15.99
N ARG A 302 -0.78 16.89 15.18
CA ARG A 302 -2.20 16.97 14.86
C ARG A 302 -3.10 16.26 15.88
N GLY A 303 -2.53 15.47 16.79
CA GLY A 303 -3.26 14.65 17.76
C GLY A 303 -3.55 13.23 17.29
N ASP A 304 -2.86 12.74 16.24
CA ASP A 304 -2.96 11.35 15.82
C ASP A 304 -2.13 10.48 16.78
N HIS A 305 -2.73 9.45 17.38
CA HIS A 305 -2.07 8.59 18.38
C HIS A 305 -1.53 7.27 17.79
N ARG A 306 -0.39 6.82 18.31
CA ARG A 306 0.20 5.50 18.08
C ARG A 306 0.73 4.93 19.39
N VAL A 307 0.58 3.62 19.58
CA VAL A 307 0.99 2.92 20.79
C VAL A 307 1.96 1.80 20.43
N TYR A 308 3.09 1.74 21.14
CA TYR A 308 4.04 0.64 21.09
C TYR A 308 3.95 -0.16 22.39
N GLN A 309 3.62 -1.44 22.30
CA GLN A 309 3.47 -2.32 23.46
C GLN A 309 4.79 -3.08 23.74
N LEU A 310 5.19 -3.10 25.01
CA LEU A 310 6.36 -3.82 25.50
C LEU A 310 5.91 -4.87 26.53
N THR A 311 6.19 -6.14 26.25
CA THR A 311 6.03 -7.25 27.20
C THR A 311 7.36 -7.51 27.88
N LEU A 312 7.52 -7.03 29.10
CA LEU A 312 8.71 -7.22 29.92
C LEU A 312 8.64 -8.57 30.63
N ILE A 313 9.59 -9.46 30.37
CA ILE A 313 9.65 -10.81 30.94
C ILE A 313 10.86 -10.90 31.85
N ARG A 314 10.63 -10.98 33.16
CA ARG A 314 11.69 -11.23 34.14
C ARG A 314 11.63 -12.66 34.65
N THR A 315 12.70 -13.41 34.45
CA THR A 315 12.82 -14.80 34.92
C THR A 315 13.20 -14.83 36.41
N GLY A 316 12.62 -15.73 37.20
CA GLY A 316 12.92 -15.84 38.63
C GLY A 316 11.94 -16.77 39.36
N THR A 317 12.24 -17.14 40.60
CA THR A 317 11.33 -17.89 41.46
C THR A 317 10.49 -16.93 42.30
N ALA A 318 9.16 -16.99 42.16
CA ALA A 318 8.25 -16.26 43.04
C ALA A 318 8.40 -16.76 44.50
N PRO A 319 8.26 -15.90 45.53
CA PRO A 319 8.24 -16.36 46.92
C PRO A 319 7.10 -17.38 47.13
N PRO A 320 7.28 -18.42 47.95
CA PRO A 320 6.25 -19.42 48.17
C PRO A 320 4.99 -18.78 48.78
N PRO A 321 3.77 -19.13 48.32
CA PRO A 321 2.56 -18.74 49.00
C PRO A 321 2.47 -19.47 50.35
N THR A 322 2.25 -18.72 51.43
CA THR A 322 1.98 -19.26 52.76
C THR A 322 0.64 -20.00 52.71
N THR A 323 0.69 -21.33 52.76
CA THR A 323 -0.50 -22.19 52.74
C THR A 323 -1.00 -22.42 54.17
N THR A 324 -2.20 -21.95 54.46
CA THR A 324 -3.00 -22.46 55.59
C THR A 324 -4.07 -23.37 55.00
N THR A 325 -3.97 -24.66 55.29
CA THR A 325 -4.88 -25.70 54.83
C THR A 325 -6.22 -25.58 55.54
N THR A 326 -7.28 -25.30 54.78
CA THR A 326 -8.67 -25.60 55.17
C THR A 326 -9.31 -26.39 54.04
N ALA A 327 -10.02 -27.46 54.38
CA ALA A 327 -10.58 -28.44 53.46
C ALA A 327 -11.45 -27.78 52.37
N ALA A 328 -11.29 -28.26 51.12
CA ALA A 328 -11.97 -27.76 49.94
C ALA A 328 -13.50 -27.95 50.08
N PRO A 329 -14.31 -26.87 50.01
CA PRO A 329 -15.70 -27.02 49.66
C PRO A 329 -15.77 -27.51 48.22
N THR A 330 -16.62 -28.50 47.95
CA THR A 330 -16.91 -28.95 46.59
C THR A 330 -17.41 -27.75 45.79
N ALA A 331 -16.62 -27.30 44.81
CA ALA A 331 -16.96 -26.14 43.99
C ALA A 331 -18.32 -26.38 43.31
N PRO A 332 -19.23 -25.38 43.28
CA PRO A 332 -20.48 -25.51 42.56
C PRO A 332 -20.22 -25.83 41.08
N ALA A 333 -21.06 -26.66 40.47
CA ALA A 333 -20.88 -27.04 39.07
C ALA A 333 -20.95 -25.81 38.14
N LEU A 334 -19.99 -25.67 37.22
CA LEU A 334 -19.96 -24.57 36.26
C LEU A 334 -21.19 -24.59 35.34
N LYS A 335 -21.99 -23.54 35.42
CA LYS A 335 -23.05 -23.18 34.46
C LYS A 335 -22.66 -21.91 33.73
N VAL A 336 -22.72 -21.94 32.39
CA VAL A 336 -22.49 -20.78 31.50
C VAL A 336 -23.70 -20.69 30.57
N GLU A 337 -24.44 -19.58 30.63
CA GLU A 337 -25.64 -19.34 29.84
C GLU A 337 -25.59 -17.98 29.14
N THR A 338 -26.29 -17.85 28.02
CA THR A 338 -26.40 -16.59 27.28
C THR A 338 -27.73 -16.53 26.53
N SER A 339 -28.34 -15.34 26.48
CA SER A 339 -29.55 -15.07 25.68
C SER A 339 -29.25 -14.34 24.37
N VAL A 340 -28.01 -13.84 24.21
CA VAL A 340 -27.58 -13.00 23.08
C VAL A 340 -26.67 -13.80 22.14
N LEU A 341 -25.64 -14.43 22.70
CA LEU A 341 -24.67 -15.24 21.97
C LEU A 341 -25.23 -16.66 21.76
N HIS A 342 -24.43 -17.53 21.16
CA HIS A 342 -24.76 -18.93 20.95
C HIS A 342 -23.62 -19.83 21.42
N LEU A 343 -23.95 -20.87 22.17
CA LEU A 343 -23.03 -21.91 22.61
C LEU A 343 -23.27 -23.16 21.76
N ASP A 344 -22.26 -23.56 20.99
CA ASP A 344 -22.25 -24.80 20.21
C ASP A 344 -21.07 -25.66 20.65
N GLY A 345 -21.33 -26.61 21.56
CA GLY A 345 -20.26 -27.32 22.27
C GLY A 345 -19.35 -26.33 23.00
N ASP A 346 -18.05 -26.38 22.74
CA ASP A 346 -17.06 -25.44 23.28
C ASP A 346 -16.82 -24.21 22.39
N ARG A 347 -17.75 -23.90 21.48
CA ARG A 347 -17.69 -22.70 20.64
C ARG A 347 -18.63 -21.63 21.15
N LEU A 348 -18.14 -20.40 21.19
CA LEU A 348 -18.93 -19.20 21.43
C LEU A 348 -19.07 -18.45 20.11
N MET A 349 -20.31 -18.26 19.67
CA MET A 349 -20.65 -17.67 18.37
C MET A 349 -21.81 -16.68 18.50
N GLY A 350 -22.29 -16.14 17.38
CA GLY A 350 -23.48 -15.28 17.35
C GLY A 350 -23.20 -13.83 17.72
N PHE A 351 -21.97 -13.36 17.57
CA PHE A 351 -21.58 -11.98 17.88
C PHE A 351 -22.23 -10.98 16.93
N ASP A 352 -22.93 -9.99 17.48
CA ASP A 352 -23.29 -8.79 16.72
C ASP A 352 -22.10 -7.82 16.72
N LEU A 353 -21.37 -7.79 15.61
CA LEU A 353 -20.18 -6.97 15.43
C LEU A 353 -20.49 -5.47 15.32
N GLN A 354 -21.70 -5.10 14.90
CA GLN A 354 -22.17 -3.72 14.83
C GLN A 354 -22.48 -3.18 16.23
N ALA A 355 -23.10 -4.01 17.08
CA ALA A 355 -23.30 -3.71 18.50
C ALA A 355 -22.00 -3.79 19.32
N GLY A 356 -20.91 -4.30 18.73
CA GLY A 356 -19.64 -4.52 19.39
C GLY A 356 -19.73 -5.58 20.49
N ASN A 357 -20.56 -6.60 20.31
CA ASN A 357 -20.73 -7.68 21.29
C ASN A 357 -19.48 -8.58 21.38
N ASN A 358 -18.56 -8.48 20.41
CA ASN A 358 -17.27 -9.16 20.45
C ASN A 358 -16.20 -8.39 21.22
N LEU A 359 -16.56 -7.42 22.06
CA LEU A 359 -15.61 -6.74 22.94
C LEU A 359 -15.43 -7.55 24.24
N ALA A 360 -14.18 -7.81 24.63
CA ALA A 360 -13.84 -8.59 25.82
C ALA A 360 -14.45 -8.00 27.10
N GLU A 361 -14.46 -6.67 27.22
CA GLU A 361 -15.03 -5.93 28.34
C GLU A 361 -16.56 -6.07 28.46
N LYS A 362 -17.25 -6.55 27.41
CA LYS A 362 -18.70 -6.79 27.43
C LYS A 362 -19.07 -8.23 27.77
N LEU A 363 -18.12 -9.16 27.78
CA LEU A 363 -18.44 -10.59 27.95
C LEU A 363 -19.10 -10.91 29.29
N SER A 364 -18.76 -10.18 30.36
CA SER A 364 -19.40 -10.35 31.67
C SER A 364 -20.90 -10.03 31.65
N ASP A 365 -21.32 -9.15 30.75
CA ASP A 365 -22.73 -8.76 30.60
C ASP A 365 -23.48 -9.72 29.67
N LEU A 366 -22.75 -10.41 28.78
CA LEU A 366 -23.30 -11.30 27.76
C LEU A 366 -23.36 -12.77 28.19
N LEU A 367 -22.59 -13.16 29.22
CA LEU A 367 -22.50 -14.51 29.74
C LEU A 367 -22.91 -14.54 31.22
N ALA A 368 -23.97 -15.27 31.53
CA ALA A 368 -24.35 -15.60 32.90
C ALA A 368 -23.52 -16.81 33.36
N VAL A 369 -22.62 -16.60 34.32
CA VAL A 369 -21.69 -17.61 34.84
C VAL A 369 -22.03 -17.89 36.30
N THR A 370 -21.82 -19.14 36.75
CA THR A 370 -21.97 -19.51 38.16
C THR A 370 -21.10 -18.64 39.07
N ASP A 371 -21.67 -18.11 40.15
CA ASP A 371 -20.98 -17.24 41.10
C ASP A 371 -19.69 -17.86 41.64
N GLY A 372 -18.66 -17.01 41.77
CA GLY A 372 -17.34 -17.40 42.27
C GLY A 372 -16.37 -17.91 41.21
N TYR A 373 -16.82 -18.19 39.98
CA TYR A 373 -15.92 -18.48 38.88
C TYR A 373 -15.22 -17.22 38.37
N ARG A 374 -13.91 -17.33 38.13
CA ARG A 374 -13.13 -16.28 37.45
C ARG A 374 -13.17 -16.54 35.94
N MET A 375 -13.47 -15.50 35.17
CA MET A 375 -13.36 -15.53 33.70
C MET A 375 -12.02 -14.92 33.27
N GLU A 376 -11.31 -15.60 32.37
CA GLU A 376 -10.11 -15.11 31.71
C GLU A 376 -10.34 -15.13 30.21
N VAL A 377 -10.09 -14.02 29.54
CA VAL A 377 -10.28 -13.88 28.10
C VAL A 377 -8.91 -13.76 27.47
N LYS A 378 -8.66 -14.54 26.43
CA LYS A 378 -7.46 -14.43 25.61
C LYS A 378 -7.85 -14.11 24.18
N ASP A 379 -7.11 -13.22 23.53
CA ASP A 379 -7.25 -13.00 22.10
C ASP A 379 -6.76 -14.22 21.29
N ALA A 380 -6.89 -14.16 19.96
CA ALA A 380 -6.46 -15.22 19.06
C ALA A 380 -4.94 -15.49 19.09
N SER A 381 -4.13 -14.55 19.61
CA SER A 381 -2.68 -14.75 19.82
C SER A 381 -2.35 -15.51 21.12
N GLY A 382 -3.35 -15.73 21.98
CA GLY A 382 -3.18 -16.36 23.29
C GLY A 382 -2.86 -15.37 24.41
N SER A 383 -2.91 -14.06 24.14
CA SER A 383 -2.63 -13.02 25.13
C SER A 383 -3.86 -12.76 25.98
N VAL A 384 -3.71 -12.69 27.31
CA VAL A 384 -4.83 -12.36 28.23
C VAL A 384 -5.20 -10.89 28.06
N ILE A 385 -6.48 -10.63 27.76
CA ILE A 385 -7.03 -9.29 27.55
C ILE A 385 -8.20 -9.01 28.49
N THR A 386 -8.36 -7.76 28.89
CA THR A 386 -9.51 -7.27 29.67
C THR A 386 -10.38 -6.29 28.88
N SER A 387 -9.89 -5.82 27.74
CA SER A 387 -10.64 -5.02 26.77
C SER A 387 -10.11 -5.26 25.35
N GLY A 388 -10.94 -4.98 24.35
CA GLY A 388 -10.59 -5.14 22.94
C GLY A 388 -11.41 -6.21 22.23
N ARG A 389 -11.24 -6.32 20.91
CA ARG A 389 -12.04 -7.22 20.07
C ARG A 389 -11.57 -8.66 20.20
N LEU A 390 -12.55 -9.54 20.28
CA LEU A 390 -12.41 -10.97 20.13
C LEU A 390 -12.64 -11.32 18.68
N GLY A 391 -11.65 -11.98 18.09
CA GLY A 391 -11.77 -12.62 16.79
C GLY A 391 -11.81 -14.14 16.88
N THR A 392 -12.01 -14.78 15.73
CA THR A 392 -11.90 -16.23 15.57
C THR A 392 -10.59 -16.72 16.19
N GLY A 393 -10.68 -17.74 17.05
CA GLY A 393 -9.53 -18.29 17.78
C GLY A 393 -9.30 -17.71 19.18
N SER A 394 -9.95 -16.60 19.53
CA SER A 394 -9.94 -16.08 20.91
C SER A 394 -10.55 -17.10 21.88
N THR A 395 -10.14 -17.11 23.15
CA THR A 395 -10.64 -18.08 24.15
C THR A 395 -11.19 -17.40 25.40
N VAL A 396 -12.22 -18.01 25.98
CA VAL A 396 -12.85 -17.60 27.24
C VAL A 396 -12.79 -18.78 28.21
N ALA A 397 -11.92 -18.68 29.21
CA ALA A 397 -11.63 -19.74 30.17
C ALA A 397 -12.25 -19.42 31.54
N PHE A 398 -12.89 -20.42 32.16
CA PHE A 398 -13.56 -20.29 33.45
C PHE A 398 -12.83 -21.10 34.52
N PHE A 399 -12.45 -20.46 35.62
CA PHE A 399 -11.68 -21.08 36.71
C PHE A 399 -12.52 -21.15 37.98
N ALA A 400 -12.63 -22.35 38.55
CA ALA A 400 -13.24 -22.52 39.86
C ALA A 400 -12.43 -21.76 40.94
N PRO A 401 -13.08 -21.35 42.05
CA PRO A 401 -12.40 -20.66 43.15
C PRO A 401 -11.11 -21.37 43.59
N GLY A 402 -9.99 -20.63 43.59
CA GLY A 402 -8.69 -21.14 44.05
C GLY A 402 -8.01 -22.15 43.13
N GLN A 403 -8.51 -22.39 41.91
CA GLN A 403 -7.89 -23.29 40.93
C GLN A 403 -7.11 -22.51 39.86
N SER A 404 -5.93 -23.03 39.51
CA SER A 404 -5.07 -22.48 38.45
C SER A 404 -5.39 -23.06 37.06
N ALA A 405 -6.11 -24.18 37.00
CA ALA A 405 -6.52 -24.83 35.75
C ALA A 405 -7.99 -24.49 35.40
N PRO A 406 -8.32 -24.27 34.11
CA PRO A 406 -9.68 -23.94 33.72
C PRO A 406 -10.60 -25.15 33.83
N THR A 407 -11.82 -24.93 34.30
CA THR A 407 -12.91 -25.91 34.32
C THR A 407 -13.53 -26.09 32.94
N ARG A 408 -13.55 -25.02 32.13
CA ARG A 408 -13.99 -25.04 30.73
C ARG A 408 -13.34 -23.89 29.98
N THR A 409 -13.05 -24.11 28.71
CA THR A 409 -12.59 -23.08 27.77
C THR A 409 -13.51 -23.07 26.57
N LEU A 410 -14.07 -21.90 26.26
CA LEU A 410 -14.81 -21.67 25.03
C LEU A 410 -13.88 -21.02 23.99
N THR A 411 -14.02 -21.41 22.73
CA THR A 411 -13.30 -20.81 21.59
C THR A 411 -14.26 -19.96 20.77
N VAL A 412 -13.86 -18.73 20.45
CA VAL A 412 -14.62 -17.79 19.64
C VAL A 412 -14.56 -18.20 18.17
N LEU A 413 -15.71 -18.21 17.50
CA LEU A 413 -15.83 -18.35 16.05
C LEU A 413 -16.70 -17.22 15.51
N ILE A 414 -16.14 -16.46 14.56
CA ILE A 414 -16.83 -15.37 13.85
C ILE A 414 -16.75 -15.68 12.35
N PHE A 415 -17.90 -15.90 11.72
CA PHE A 415 -17.97 -16.15 10.28
C PHE A 415 -17.54 -14.91 9.51
N GLY A 416 -16.58 -15.12 8.60
CA GLY A 416 -15.93 -14.11 7.79
C GLY A 416 -14.63 -13.55 8.39
N ASP A 417 -14.32 -13.83 9.66
CA ASP A 417 -13.10 -13.38 10.33
C ASP A 417 -12.03 -14.46 10.17
N ALA A 418 -11.27 -14.33 9.08
CA ALA A 418 -10.30 -15.31 8.63
C ALA A 418 -8.91 -15.08 9.23
N ASN A 419 -8.62 -13.86 9.72
CA ASN A 419 -7.35 -13.54 10.37
C ASN A 419 -7.42 -13.56 11.90
N GLY A 420 -8.62 -13.66 12.49
CA GLY A 420 -8.84 -13.73 13.93
C GLY A 420 -8.77 -12.38 14.64
N ASP A 421 -8.92 -11.26 13.91
CA ASP A 421 -8.85 -9.91 14.48
C ASP A 421 -10.20 -9.37 14.98
N GLY A 422 -11.29 -10.12 14.74
CA GLY A 422 -12.63 -9.76 15.18
C GLY A 422 -13.28 -8.65 14.37
N GLN A 423 -12.74 -8.35 13.18
CA GLN A 423 -13.30 -7.45 12.19
C GLN A 423 -13.55 -8.21 10.89
N LEU A 424 -14.51 -7.73 10.09
CA LEU A 424 -14.79 -8.29 8.77
C LEU A 424 -14.37 -7.27 7.72
N ASN A 425 -13.22 -7.50 7.09
CA ASN A 425 -12.60 -6.55 6.18
C ASN A 425 -11.81 -7.23 5.03
N SER A 426 -11.03 -6.43 4.29
CA SER A 426 -10.30 -6.92 3.13
C SER A 426 -9.14 -7.86 3.46
N VAL A 427 -8.64 -7.83 4.70
CA VAL A 427 -7.61 -8.77 5.17
C VAL A 427 -8.19 -10.18 5.19
N ASP A 428 -9.43 -10.35 5.67
CA ASP A 428 -10.10 -11.64 5.67
C ASP A 428 -10.32 -12.18 4.26
N MET A 429 -10.81 -11.34 3.36
CA MET A 429 -10.96 -11.70 1.94
C MET A 429 -9.64 -12.09 1.29
N THR A 430 -8.54 -11.45 1.69
CA THR A 430 -7.20 -11.77 1.18
C THR A 430 -6.78 -13.15 1.67
N LEU A 431 -6.96 -13.47 2.95
CA LEU A 431 -6.64 -14.79 3.48
C LEU A 431 -7.52 -15.89 2.88
N MET A 432 -8.81 -15.62 2.66
CA MET A 432 -9.71 -16.53 1.94
C MET A 432 -9.19 -16.80 0.52
N PHE A 433 -8.77 -15.75 -0.20
CA PHE A 433 -8.20 -15.87 -1.54
C PHE A 433 -6.88 -16.66 -1.54
N GLU A 434 -5.97 -16.36 -0.61
CA GLU A 434 -4.69 -17.06 -0.47
C GLU A 434 -4.88 -18.53 -0.09
N TYR A 435 -5.82 -18.83 0.81
CA TYR A 435 -6.23 -20.19 1.15
C TYR A 435 -6.70 -20.94 -0.10
N ARG A 436 -7.52 -20.29 -0.94
CA ARG A 436 -7.99 -20.87 -2.20
C ARG A 436 -6.93 -21.05 -3.27
N MET A 437 -5.89 -20.23 -3.25
CA MET A 437 -4.73 -20.38 -4.12
C MET A 437 -3.70 -21.37 -3.58
N GLY A 438 -3.94 -21.99 -2.42
CA GLY A 438 -3.00 -22.89 -1.76
C GLY A 438 -1.73 -22.19 -1.27
N ARG A 439 -1.81 -20.87 -1.05
CA ARG A 439 -0.70 -20.03 -0.56
C ARG A 439 -0.75 -19.76 0.93
N HIS A 440 -1.87 -20.10 1.57
CA HIS A 440 -2.08 -19.96 3.00
C HIS A 440 -2.71 -21.24 3.56
N GLU A 441 -2.09 -21.82 4.58
CA GLU A 441 -2.67 -22.94 5.34
C GLU A 441 -3.42 -22.39 6.55
N ALA A 442 -4.65 -22.85 6.74
CA ALA A 442 -5.52 -22.46 7.85
C ALA A 442 -6.00 -23.70 8.60
N ASP A 443 -6.14 -23.60 9.92
CA ASP A 443 -6.70 -24.69 10.72
C ASP A 443 -8.21 -24.86 10.50
N GLU A 444 -8.77 -25.94 11.05
CA GLU A 444 -10.19 -26.28 10.87
C GLU A 444 -11.14 -25.18 11.38
N LEU A 445 -10.75 -24.43 12.42
CA LEU A 445 -11.57 -23.35 12.97
C LEU A 445 -11.62 -22.17 11.99
N PHE A 446 -10.46 -21.75 11.48
CA PHE A 446 -10.38 -20.65 10.51
C PHE A 446 -11.00 -21.03 9.16
N VAL A 447 -10.88 -22.27 8.71
CA VAL A 447 -11.59 -22.75 7.51
C VAL A 447 -13.11 -22.67 7.71
N LYS A 448 -13.62 -23.02 8.91
CA LYS A 448 -15.04 -22.83 9.23
C LYS A 448 -15.45 -21.37 9.32
N ALA A 449 -14.58 -20.48 9.81
CA ALA A 449 -14.83 -19.05 9.80
C ALA A 449 -14.94 -18.53 8.36
N MET A 450 -14.10 -19.03 7.45
CA MET A 450 -14.11 -18.65 6.04
C MET A 450 -15.35 -19.14 5.28
N ASP A 451 -15.99 -20.23 5.69
CA ASP A 451 -17.22 -20.74 5.08
C ASP A 451 -18.46 -19.98 5.62
N THR A 452 -18.62 -18.75 5.14
CA THR A 452 -19.65 -17.80 5.60
C THR A 452 -21.07 -18.24 5.24
N ASN A 453 -21.24 -18.96 4.14
CA ASN A 453 -22.54 -19.46 3.69
C ASN A 453 -22.85 -20.88 4.22
N ARG A 454 -21.85 -21.55 4.81
CA ARG A 454 -21.92 -22.87 5.45
C ARG A 454 -22.26 -24.00 4.46
N ASP A 455 -21.78 -23.89 3.23
CA ASP A 455 -21.97 -24.90 2.19
C ASP A 455 -20.87 -25.99 2.21
N GLY A 456 -19.89 -25.86 3.10
CA GLY A 456 -18.76 -26.77 3.24
C GLY A 456 -17.59 -26.44 2.32
N GLN A 457 -17.64 -25.35 1.56
CA GLN A 457 -16.59 -24.93 0.62
C GLN A 457 -16.29 -23.44 0.75
N VAL A 458 -15.09 -23.10 1.22
CA VAL A 458 -14.58 -21.72 1.07
C VAL A 458 -14.46 -21.41 -0.42
N ASN A 459 -15.14 -20.39 -0.94
CA ASN A 459 -15.08 -20.02 -2.35
C ASN A 459 -15.42 -18.52 -2.60
N SER A 460 -15.65 -18.13 -3.85
CA SER A 460 -15.93 -16.73 -4.21
C SER A 460 -17.24 -16.20 -3.63
N VAL A 461 -18.19 -17.08 -3.30
CA VAL A 461 -19.42 -16.70 -2.59
C VAL A 461 -19.07 -16.18 -1.20
N ASP A 462 -18.16 -16.82 -0.47
CA ASP A 462 -17.79 -16.38 0.88
C ASP A 462 -17.04 -15.05 0.89
N MET A 463 -16.12 -14.89 -0.06
CA MET A 463 -15.43 -13.61 -0.26
C MET A 463 -16.42 -12.50 -0.60
N THR A 464 -17.46 -12.80 -1.40
CA THR A 464 -18.53 -11.86 -1.72
C THR A 464 -19.37 -11.52 -0.49
N ASP A 465 -19.60 -12.47 0.41
CA ASP A 465 -20.35 -12.25 1.65
C ASP A 465 -19.62 -11.29 2.59
N VAL A 466 -18.29 -11.43 2.74
CA VAL A 466 -17.46 -10.48 3.50
C VAL A 466 -17.45 -9.11 2.83
N PHE A 467 -17.32 -9.05 1.51
CA PHE A 467 -17.38 -7.80 0.75
C PHE A 467 -18.72 -7.06 0.92
N GLU A 468 -19.83 -7.73 0.67
CA GLU A 468 -21.17 -7.15 0.76
C GLU A 468 -21.53 -6.79 2.22
N ASN A 469 -21.00 -7.51 3.20
CA ASN A 469 -21.10 -7.14 4.60
C ASN A 469 -20.37 -5.84 4.91
N ARG A 470 -19.14 -5.70 4.42
CA ARG A 470 -18.36 -4.48 4.59
C ARG A 470 -19.03 -3.26 3.93
N MET A 471 -19.74 -3.48 2.83
CA MET A 471 -20.51 -2.47 2.11
C MET A 471 -21.88 -2.17 2.75
N GLY A 472 -22.27 -2.88 3.81
CA GLY A 472 -23.55 -2.70 4.49
C GLY A 472 -24.76 -3.21 3.68
N ARG A 473 -24.53 -4.02 2.65
CA ARG A 473 -25.55 -4.56 1.76
C ARG A 473 -26.05 -5.94 2.20
N LYS A 474 -25.23 -6.68 2.96
CA LYS A 474 -25.54 -8.01 3.49
C LYS A 474 -25.11 -8.13 4.95
N THR A 475 -25.80 -8.93 5.75
CA THR A 475 -25.33 -9.31 7.10
C THR A 475 -24.93 -10.78 7.09
N ILE A 476 -23.67 -11.09 7.43
CA ILE A 476 -23.24 -12.48 7.63
C ILE A 476 -23.88 -12.98 8.93
N LYS A 477 -24.63 -14.09 8.84
CA LYS A 477 -25.26 -14.69 10.01
C LYS A 477 -24.20 -15.37 10.87
N GLN A 478 -24.11 -14.96 12.13
CA GLN A 478 -23.10 -15.44 13.07
C GLN A 478 -23.53 -16.66 13.90
N LYS A 479 -24.77 -17.12 13.74
CA LYS A 479 -25.33 -18.36 14.31
C LYS A 479 -26.33 -18.98 13.35
#